data_AF-A0A2D9HFX1-F1
#
_entry.id   AF-A0A2D9HFX1-F1
#
_cell.length_a   1.000
_cell.length_b   1.000
_cell.length_c   1.000
_cell.angle_alpha   90.00
_cell.angle_beta   90.00
_cell.angle_gamma   90.00
#
_symmetry.space_group_name_H-M   'P 1'
#
loop_
_entity.id
_entity.type
_entity.pdbx_description
1 polymer ?
#
loop_
_entity_poly.entity_id
_entity_poly.type
_entity_poly.pdbx_seq_one_letter_code
_entity_poly.pdbx_strand_id
1 'polypeptide(L)'
;MDDFLRWVLLGGLAGWGVVSFLGGLFTPVGGRWSDGQRTIDLRQFGPFVRGECRREGGREIYTGTAQFGRVRLARRDEGKQHLMALGFAEEVTPLIEGELMGRLDLKLRGRQLMGTFEGRRIASGRNPARILSVHRVKKTARIWTRT
;
A
#
# COMPACT_ATOMS: atom_id res chain seq x y z
N MET A 1 -14.56 -18.78 35.66
CA MET A 1 -13.21 -18.14 35.65
C MET A 1 -13.07 -17.21 34.45
N ASP A 2 -14.20 -16.80 33.85
CA ASP A 2 -14.27 -16.40 32.45
C ASP A 2 -14.43 -14.89 32.27
N ASP A 3 -15.07 -14.21 33.24
CA ASP A 3 -15.28 -12.76 33.18
C ASP A 3 -14.01 -11.96 33.46
N PHE A 4 -13.16 -12.40 34.39
CA PHE A 4 -11.87 -11.74 34.65
C PHE A 4 -10.97 -11.79 33.41
N LEU A 5 -10.84 -12.97 32.79
CA LEU A 5 -10.05 -13.13 31.57
C LEU A 5 -10.64 -12.30 30.42
N ARG A 6 -11.97 -12.26 30.28
CA ARG A 6 -12.66 -11.43 29.28
C ARG A 6 -12.38 -9.93 29.48
N TRP A 7 -12.45 -9.42 30.71
CA TRP A 7 -12.16 -8.01 30.99
C TRP A 7 -10.68 -7.66 30.80
N VAL A 8 -9.76 -8.55 31.17
CA VAL A 8 -8.33 -8.39 30.89
C VAL A 8 -8.06 -8.37 29.38
N LEU A 9 -8.69 -9.26 28.61
CA LEU A 9 -8.56 -9.30 27.16
C LEU A 9 -9.17 -8.05 26.49
N LEU A 10 -10.37 -7.64 26.91
CA LEU A 10 -11.04 -6.44 26.40
C LEU A 10 -10.27 -5.17 26.76
N GLY A 11 -9.79 -5.06 28.00
CA GLY A 11 -8.95 -3.95 28.45
C GLY A 11 -7.61 -3.90 27.71
N GLY A 12 -6.99 -5.05 27.48
CA GLY A 12 -5.77 -5.17 26.68
C GLY A 12 -5.97 -4.75 25.22
N LEU A 13 -7.05 -5.20 24.58
CA LEU A 13 -7.40 -4.82 23.21
C LEU A 13 -7.73 -3.33 23.10
N ALA A 14 -8.48 -2.78 24.06
CA ALA A 14 -8.80 -1.35 24.11
C ALA A 14 -7.53 -0.50 24.30
N GLY A 15 -6.68 -0.87 25.27
CA GLY A 15 -5.39 -0.21 25.50
C GLY A 15 -4.48 -0.24 24.27
N TRP A 16 -4.36 -1.41 23.63
CA TRP A 16 -3.62 -1.54 22.38
C TRP A 16 -4.22 -0.67 21.27
N GLY A 17 -5.54 -0.64 21.14
CA GLY A 17 -6.26 0.19 20.18
C GLY A 17 -5.94 1.68 20.33
N VAL A 18 -5.95 2.18 21.57
CA VAL A 18 -5.59 3.58 21.89
C VAL A 18 -4.13 3.87 21.53
N VAL A 19 -3.19 3.03 21.95
CA VAL A 19 -1.75 3.20 21.64
C VAL A 19 -1.51 3.19 20.13
N SER A 20 -2.15 2.26 19.42
CA SER A 20 -2.14 2.13 17.96
C SER A 20 -2.68 3.39 17.27
N PHE A 21 -3.77 3.95 17.78
CA PHE A 21 -4.39 5.17 17.26
C PHE A 21 -3.51 6.40 17.50
N LEU A 22 -2.98 6.56 18.72
CA LEU A 22 -2.04 7.63 19.07
C LEU A 22 -0.78 7.57 18.18
N GLY A 23 -0.22 6.38 17.96
CA GLY A 23 0.91 6.17 17.05
C GLY A 23 0.62 6.66 15.63
N GLY A 24 -0.63 6.57 15.17
CA GLY A 24 -1.11 7.12 13.90
C GLY A 24 -1.21 8.63 13.89
N LEU A 25 -1.74 9.24 14.95
CA LEU A 25 -1.79 10.71 15.11
C LEU A 25 -0.40 11.34 15.08
N PHE A 26 0.60 10.70 15.68
CA PHE A 26 2.00 11.17 15.63
C PHE A 26 2.72 10.88 14.30
N THR A 27 2.03 10.29 13.31
CA THR A 27 2.58 10.01 11.98
C THR A 27 1.67 10.62 10.90
N PRO A 28 1.61 11.96 10.77
CA PRO A 28 0.68 12.63 9.86
C PRO A 28 1.16 12.54 8.42
N VAL A 29 0.65 11.56 7.67
CA VAL A 29 1.04 11.25 6.29
C VAL A 29 -0.01 11.65 5.26
N GLY A 30 -1.17 12.14 5.69
CA GLY A 30 -2.19 12.69 4.79
C GLY A 30 -1.62 13.83 3.93
N GLY A 31 -2.18 13.99 2.73
CA GLY A 31 -1.79 15.02 1.76
C GLY A 31 -1.17 14.44 0.49
N ARG A 32 -0.65 15.34 -0.35
CA ARG A 32 -0.08 15.03 -1.65
C ARG A 32 1.43 14.82 -1.55
N TRP A 33 1.92 13.78 -2.21
CA TRP A 33 3.34 13.43 -2.22
C TRP A 33 3.82 13.11 -3.63
N SER A 34 5.04 13.52 -3.95
CA SER A 34 5.65 13.25 -5.26
C SER A 34 7.03 12.62 -5.15
N ASP A 35 7.33 11.65 -6.01
CA ASP A 35 8.68 11.09 -6.20
C ASP A 35 9.37 11.63 -7.47
N GLY A 36 8.85 12.72 -8.04
CA GLY A 36 9.31 13.33 -9.29
C GLY A 36 8.72 12.71 -10.56
N GLN A 37 8.27 11.45 -10.51
CA GLN A 37 7.59 10.78 -11.62
C GLN A 37 6.10 10.53 -11.35
N ARG A 38 5.72 10.49 -10.09
CA ARG A 38 4.41 10.09 -9.62
C ARG A 38 3.93 11.07 -8.58
N THR A 39 2.62 11.20 -8.47
CA THR A 39 1.97 11.96 -7.42
C THR A 39 0.91 11.08 -6.77
N ILE A 40 1.07 10.82 -5.48
CA ILE A 40 0.10 10.09 -4.67
C ILE A 40 -0.68 11.07 -3.78
N ASP A 41 -2.00 10.93 -3.76
CA ASP A 41 -2.86 11.64 -2.82
C ASP A 41 -3.23 10.68 -1.67
N LEU A 42 -2.70 10.91 -0.48
CA LEU A 42 -2.93 10.08 0.71
C LEU A 42 -4.00 10.71 1.62
N ARG A 43 -4.96 9.88 2.04
CA ARG A 43 -5.95 10.15 3.09
C ARG A 43 -5.63 9.27 4.29
N GLN A 44 -5.73 9.83 5.48
CA GLN A 44 -5.41 9.15 6.73
C GLN A 44 -6.58 9.25 7.70
N PHE A 45 -6.91 8.13 8.36
CA PHE A 45 -7.85 8.07 9.46
C PHE A 45 -7.24 7.25 10.60
N GLY A 46 -6.77 7.94 11.65
CA GLY A 46 -5.96 7.32 12.71
C GLY A 46 -4.70 6.66 12.12
N PRO A 47 -4.48 5.36 12.38
CA PRO A 47 -3.34 4.65 11.82
C PRO A 47 -3.57 4.17 10.39
N PHE A 48 -4.80 4.24 9.85
CA PHE A 48 -5.13 3.71 8.55
C PHE A 48 -4.87 4.73 7.45
N VAL A 49 -4.25 4.28 6.36
CA VAL A 49 -3.89 5.12 5.22
C VAL A 49 -4.48 4.52 3.96
N ARG A 50 -5.11 5.36 3.16
CA ARG A 50 -5.54 5.06 1.79
C ARG A 50 -5.03 6.13 0.85
N GLY A 51 -4.80 5.80 -0.41
CA GLY A 51 -4.45 6.81 -1.39
C GLY A 51 -4.51 6.29 -2.81
N GLU A 52 -4.35 7.20 -3.75
CA GLU A 52 -4.36 6.91 -5.17
C GLU A 52 -3.25 7.66 -5.91
N CYS A 53 -2.71 7.03 -6.96
CA CYS A 53 -1.95 7.70 -8.02
C CYS A 53 -2.67 7.44 -9.33
N ARG A 54 -3.11 8.49 -10.01
CA ARG A 54 -3.72 8.36 -11.34
C ARG A 54 -2.67 7.99 -12.37
N ARG A 55 -3.07 7.15 -13.33
CA ARG A 55 -2.28 6.73 -14.48
C ARG A 55 -3.10 6.94 -15.74
N GLU A 56 -2.41 7.04 -16.87
CA GLU A 56 -3.10 6.97 -18.15
C GLU A 56 -3.77 5.59 -18.28
N GLY A 57 -5.08 5.58 -18.53
CA GLY A 57 -5.84 4.35 -18.68
C GLY A 57 -6.00 3.50 -17.40
N GLY A 58 -5.77 4.07 -16.21
CA GLY A 58 -5.92 3.34 -14.96
C GLY A 58 -5.54 4.12 -13.69
N ARG A 59 -5.28 3.38 -12.60
CA ARG A 59 -4.84 3.95 -11.33
C ARG A 59 -4.06 2.94 -10.50
N GLU A 60 -3.21 3.47 -9.61
CA GLU A 60 -2.59 2.72 -8.53
C GLU A 60 -3.32 3.07 -7.22
N ILE A 61 -3.78 2.05 -6.50
CA ILE A 61 -4.45 2.18 -5.21
C ILE A 61 -3.48 1.77 -4.11
N TYR A 62 -3.38 2.61 -3.09
CA TYR A 62 -2.52 2.43 -1.93
C TYR A 62 -3.36 2.23 -0.68
N THR A 63 -3.10 1.17 0.08
CA THR A 63 -3.79 0.91 1.35
C THR A 63 -2.82 0.39 2.39
N GLY A 64 -2.90 0.85 3.63
CA GLY A 64 -2.11 0.29 4.71
C GLY A 64 -2.16 1.11 5.98
N THR A 65 -1.03 1.22 6.68
CA THR A 65 -0.96 1.89 7.98
C THR A 65 0.22 2.84 8.12
N ALA A 66 0.04 3.87 8.95
CA ALA A 66 1.08 4.78 9.40
C ALA A 66 1.07 4.84 10.93
N GLN A 67 2.16 4.42 11.57
CA GLN A 67 2.29 4.36 13.03
C GLN A 67 3.74 4.56 13.45
N PHE A 68 3.96 5.36 14.49
CA PHE A 68 5.29 5.59 15.11
C PHE A 68 6.37 5.95 14.08
N GLY A 69 6.06 6.85 13.14
CA GLY A 69 6.96 7.29 12.08
C GLY A 69 7.18 6.28 10.95
N ARG A 70 6.57 5.09 11.00
CA ARG A 70 6.63 4.07 9.93
C ARG A 70 5.34 4.05 9.13
N VAL A 71 5.47 3.86 7.83
CA VAL A 71 4.36 3.84 6.88
C VAL A 71 4.49 2.60 6.00
N ARG A 72 3.49 1.73 6.04
CA ARG A 72 3.45 0.50 5.24
C ARG A 72 2.24 0.54 4.34
N LEU A 73 2.47 0.51 3.02
CA LEU A 73 1.39 0.55 2.03
C LEU A 73 1.47 -0.67 1.11
N ALA A 74 0.33 -1.25 0.80
CA ALA A 74 0.15 -2.20 -0.29
C ALA A 74 -0.35 -1.43 -1.53
N ARG A 75 0.26 -1.69 -2.69
CA ARG A 75 -0.13 -1.12 -3.97
C ARG A 75 -0.89 -2.16 -4.79
N ARG A 76 -2.07 -1.80 -5.28
CA ARG A 76 -2.82 -2.53 -6.30
C ARG A 76 -2.95 -1.65 -7.53
N ASP A 77 -3.04 -2.25 -8.70
CA ASP A 77 -3.14 -1.50 -9.95
C ASP A 77 -4.45 -1.90 -10.65
N GLU A 78 -5.16 -0.92 -11.18
CA GLU A 78 -6.44 -1.07 -11.87
C GLU A 78 -6.42 -0.34 -13.20
N GLY A 79 -7.32 -0.73 -14.11
CA GLY A 79 -7.42 -0.17 -15.45
C GLY A 79 -6.71 -1.02 -16.49
N LYS A 80 -7.50 -1.62 -17.38
CA LYS A 80 -7.04 -2.48 -18.48
C LYS A 80 -5.88 -1.88 -19.28
N GLN A 81 -6.00 -0.63 -19.71
CA GLN A 81 -4.98 0.05 -20.51
C GLN A 81 -3.67 0.22 -19.73
N HIS A 82 -3.74 0.62 -18.46
CA HIS A 82 -2.57 0.70 -17.59
C HIS A 82 -1.91 -0.68 -17.40
N LEU A 83 -2.70 -1.73 -17.18
CA LEU A 83 -2.18 -3.11 -17.05
C LEU A 83 -1.52 -3.61 -18.34
N MET A 84 -2.10 -3.30 -19.51
CA MET A 84 -1.49 -3.60 -20.80
C MET A 84 -0.18 -2.84 -21.00
N ALA A 85 -0.10 -1.57 -20.56
CA ALA A 85 1.14 -0.78 -20.59
C ALA A 85 2.23 -1.34 -19.66
N LEU A 86 1.85 -2.08 -18.62
CA LEU A 86 2.79 -2.84 -17.77
C LEU A 86 3.25 -4.16 -18.42
N GLY A 87 2.76 -4.50 -19.61
CA GLY A 87 3.15 -5.68 -20.38
C GLY A 87 2.26 -6.91 -20.19
N PHE A 88 1.12 -6.79 -19.50
CA PHE A 88 0.15 -7.88 -19.41
C PHE A 88 -0.63 -8.02 -20.72
N ALA A 89 -0.89 -9.26 -21.12
CA ALA A 89 -1.76 -9.54 -22.25
C ALA A 89 -3.22 -9.20 -21.90
N GLU A 90 -4.00 -8.80 -22.90
CA GLU A 90 -5.40 -8.39 -22.74
C GLU A 90 -6.25 -9.48 -22.06
N GLU A 91 -6.04 -10.74 -22.41
CA GLU A 91 -6.78 -11.88 -21.87
C GLU A 91 -6.45 -12.14 -20.40
N VAL A 92 -5.30 -11.66 -19.95
CA VAL A 92 -4.81 -11.81 -18.57
C VAL A 92 -5.21 -10.62 -17.71
N THR A 93 -5.51 -9.44 -18.27
CA THR A 93 -5.81 -8.26 -17.46
C THR A 93 -6.93 -8.47 -16.42
N PRO A 94 -8.04 -9.18 -16.70
CA PRO A 94 -9.09 -9.41 -15.70
C PRO A 94 -8.61 -10.25 -14.51
N LEU A 95 -7.56 -11.07 -14.68
CA LEU A 95 -6.97 -11.89 -13.61
C LEU A 95 -6.02 -11.09 -12.70
N ILE A 96 -5.57 -9.92 -13.17
CA ILE A 96 -4.53 -9.10 -12.53
C ILE A 96 -5.10 -7.81 -11.96
N GLU A 97 -6.23 -7.35 -12.47
CA GLU A 97 -6.88 -6.13 -12.02
C GLU A 97 -7.21 -6.19 -10.53
N GLY A 98 -6.74 -5.19 -9.78
CA GLY A 98 -6.92 -5.13 -8.33
C GLY A 98 -6.02 -6.08 -7.53
N GLU A 99 -5.18 -6.89 -8.19
CA GLU A 99 -4.22 -7.72 -7.50
C GLU A 99 -3.10 -6.92 -6.84
N LEU A 100 -2.53 -7.48 -5.78
CA LEU A 100 -1.41 -6.85 -5.08
C LEU A 100 -0.17 -6.84 -5.98
N MET A 101 0.29 -5.65 -6.35
CA MET A 101 1.42 -5.39 -7.24
C MET A 101 2.72 -5.06 -6.52
N GLY A 102 2.63 -4.56 -5.29
CA GLY A 102 3.82 -4.27 -4.51
C GLY A 102 3.54 -3.75 -3.11
N ARG A 103 4.61 -3.57 -2.35
CA ARG A 103 4.56 -3.03 -0.99
C ARG A 103 5.58 -1.92 -0.81
N LEU A 104 5.19 -0.90 -0.06
CA LEU A 104 6.06 0.16 0.41
C LEU A 104 6.29 -0.01 1.91
N ASP A 105 7.54 0.11 2.33
CA ASP A 105 7.93 0.24 3.74
C ASP A 105 8.77 1.51 3.86
N LEU A 106 8.17 2.56 4.43
CA LEU A 106 8.67 3.93 4.44
C LEU A 106 8.76 4.44 5.88
N LYS A 107 9.59 5.46 6.07
CA LYS A 107 9.69 6.25 7.29
C LYS A 107 9.39 7.71 6.99
N LEU A 108 8.58 8.33 7.84
CA LEU A 108 8.32 9.76 7.80
C LEU A 108 9.50 10.53 8.42
N ARG A 109 10.09 11.45 7.65
CA ARG A 109 11.20 12.32 8.05
C ARG A 109 10.90 13.75 7.58
N GLY A 110 10.36 14.57 8.48
CA GLY A 110 9.90 15.92 8.11
C GLY A 110 8.87 15.87 6.98
N ARG A 111 9.21 16.45 5.82
CA ARG A 111 8.37 16.46 4.61
C ARG A 111 8.65 15.32 3.63
N GLN A 112 9.35 14.26 4.07
CA GLN A 112 9.73 13.13 3.22
C GLN A 112 9.23 11.80 3.75
N LEU A 113 8.79 10.92 2.84
CA LEU A 113 8.62 9.49 3.08
C LEU A 113 9.75 8.73 2.38
N MET A 114 10.63 8.12 3.16
CA MET A 114 11.83 7.47 2.66
C MET A 114 11.83 5.99 3.02
N GLY A 115 12.15 5.12 2.07
CA GLY A 115 12.29 3.70 2.35
C GLY A 115 12.36 2.87 1.10
N THR A 116 11.61 1.77 1.05
CA THR A 116 11.72 0.79 -0.02
C THR A 116 10.37 0.45 -0.65
N PHE A 117 10.41 0.12 -1.94
CA PHE A 117 9.35 -0.53 -2.68
C PHE A 117 9.78 -1.94 -3.07
N GLU A 118 8.97 -2.93 -2.70
CA GLU A 118 9.07 -4.33 -3.10
C GLU A 118 7.95 -4.62 -4.10
N GLY A 119 8.28 -4.59 -5.40
CA GLY A 119 7.34 -4.95 -6.46
C GLY A 119 7.11 -6.45 -6.56
N ARG A 120 6.16 -6.84 -7.41
CA ARG A 120 5.93 -8.23 -7.79
C ARG A 120 6.07 -8.39 -9.29
N ARG A 121 6.74 -9.47 -9.68
CA ARG A 121 6.79 -9.96 -11.06
C ARG A 121 5.77 -11.07 -11.17
N ILE A 122 4.76 -10.86 -12.00
CA ILE A 122 3.71 -11.85 -12.26
C ILE A 122 3.96 -12.43 -13.64
N ALA A 123 4.21 -13.74 -13.71
CA ALA A 123 4.28 -14.46 -14.97
C ALA A 123 2.90 -15.01 -15.31
N SER A 124 2.48 -14.88 -16.56
CA SER A 124 1.17 -15.31 -17.03
C SER A 124 1.24 -16.05 -18.36
N GLY A 125 0.30 -16.98 -18.55
CA GLY A 125 0.03 -17.66 -19.82
C GLY A 125 -1.21 -17.07 -20.49
N ARG A 126 -1.27 -17.11 -21.82
CA ARG A 126 -2.36 -16.54 -22.62
C ARG A 126 -3.42 -17.56 -23.03
N ASN A 127 -3.02 -18.82 -23.27
CA ASN A 127 -3.90 -19.90 -23.74
C ASN A 127 -3.67 -21.20 -22.94
N PRO A 128 -4.51 -21.51 -21.95
CA PRO A 128 -5.55 -20.65 -21.38
C PRO A 128 -4.96 -19.46 -20.59
N ALA A 129 -5.72 -18.39 -20.45
CA ALA A 129 -5.34 -17.24 -19.63
C ALA A 129 -5.18 -17.70 -18.17
N ARG A 130 -3.97 -17.57 -17.61
CA ARG A 130 -3.68 -18.00 -16.24
C ARG A 130 -2.47 -17.30 -15.66
N ILE A 131 -2.45 -17.17 -14.33
CA ILE A 131 -1.25 -16.77 -13.58
C ILE A 131 -0.37 -18.01 -13.39
N LEU A 132 0.87 -17.94 -13.87
CA LEU A 132 1.85 -19.04 -13.76
C LEU A 132 2.63 -18.94 -12.46
N SER A 133 3.09 -17.74 -12.12
CA SER A 133 3.84 -17.50 -10.89
C SER A 133 3.82 -16.04 -10.46
N VAL A 134 4.06 -15.81 -9.16
CA VAL A 134 4.20 -14.48 -8.58
C VAL A 134 5.46 -14.45 -7.73
N HIS A 135 6.44 -13.65 -8.14
CA HIS A 135 7.71 -13.49 -7.44
C HIS A 135 7.87 -12.08 -6.89
N ARG A 136 8.47 -11.96 -5.71
CA ARG A 136 8.88 -10.65 -5.18
C ARG A 136 10.09 -10.17 -5.95
N VAL A 137 10.09 -8.89 -6.31
CA VAL A 137 11.21 -8.23 -6.96
C VAL A 137 12.12 -7.63 -5.88
N LYS A 138 13.42 -7.50 -6.18
CA LYS A 138 14.39 -6.83 -5.30
C LYS A 138 13.85 -5.47 -4.86
N LYS A 139 14.00 -5.19 -3.57
CA LYS A 139 13.62 -3.90 -2.98
C LYS A 139 14.39 -2.77 -3.65
N THR A 140 13.66 -1.72 -4.02
CA THR A 140 14.21 -0.49 -4.61
C THR A 140 13.98 0.67 -3.66
N ALA A 141 14.95 1.58 -3.56
CA ALA A 141 14.80 2.78 -2.73
C ALA A 141 13.70 3.69 -3.30
N ARG A 142 12.91 4.31 -2.42
CA ARG A 142 11.89 5.30 -2.77
C ARG A 142 11.93 6.47 -1.79
N ILE A 143 11.81 7.66 -2.36
CA ILE A 143 11.70 8.91 -1.63
C ILE A 143 10.52 9.65 -2.22
N TRP A 144 9.58 10.03 -1.37
CA TRP A 144 8.46 10.89 -1.73
C TRP A 144 8.55 12.17 -0.92
N THR A 145 8.28 13.31 -1.56
CA THR A 145 8.31 14.64 -0.95
C THR A 145 6.90 15.21 -0.93
N ARG A 146 6.49 15.78 0.21
CA ARG A 146 5.19 16.43 0.35
C ARG A 146 5.17 17.73 -0.45
N THR A 147 4.22 17.83 -1.37
CA THR A 147 3.97 19.03 -2.19
C THR A 147 2.97 19.94 -1.48
#